data_AF-A0A1I3I5Y9-F1
#
_entry.id   AF-A0A1I3I5Y9-F1
#
_cell.length_a   1.000
_cell.length_b   1.000
_cell.length_c   1.000
_cell.angle_alpha   90.00
_cell.angle_beta   90.00
_cell.angle_gamma   90.00
#
_symmetry.space_group_name_H-M   'P 1'
#
loop_
_entity.id
_entity.type
_entity.pdbx_description
1 polymer ?
#
loop_
_entity_poly.entity_id
_entity_poly.type
_entity_poly.pdbx_seq_one_letter_code
_entity_poly.pdbx_strand_id
1 'polypeptide(L)' 'MNKPRLIDWNEISRRGLLERINREIMHPLGLAVCREVETGKSPGALVSDNGPWVYSDQPDKGGER' A
#
# COMPACT_ATOMS: atom_id res chain seq x y z
N MET A 1 14.03 17.41 25.33
CA MET A 1 12.98 16.68 24.59
C MET A 1 13.36 15.21 24.53
N ASN A 2 12.44 14.30 24.84
CA ASN A 2 12.68 12.87 24.65
C ASN A 2 12.67 12.54 23.15
N LYS A 3 13.59 11.67 22.73
CA LYS A 3 13.70 11.26 21.32
C LYS A 3 12.47 10.41 20.95
N PRO A 4 11.79 10.69 19.83
CA PRO A 4 10.63 9.89 19.41
C PRO A 4 11.06 8.46 19.08
N ARG A 5 10.20 7.48 19.42
CA ARG A 5 10.41 6.07 19.09
C ARG A 5 10.11 5.84 17.61
N LEU A 6 11.09 5.33 16.88
CA LEU A 6 10.96 4.93 15.48
C LEU A 6 10.49 3.47 15.39
N ILE A 7 9.62 3.18 14.42
CA ILE A 7 9.18 1.83 14.04
C ILE A 7 9.37 1.65 12.54
N ASP A 8 9.66 0.43 12.11
CA ASP A 8 9.96 0.10 10.71
C ASP A 8 8.69 -0.19 9.88
N TRP A 9 8.89 -0.46 8.59
CA TRP A 9 7.81 -0.77 7.65
C TRP A 9 7.06 -2.06 7.99
N ASN A 10 7.72 -3.02 8.63
CA ASN A 10 7.07 -4.27 9.04
C ASN A 10 6.07 -4.02 10.16
N GLU A 11 6.45 -3.21 11.14
CA GLU A 11 5.59 -2.86 12.25
C GLU A 11 4.38 -2.02 11.81
N ILE A 12 4.57 -1.01 10.98
CA ILE A 12 3.42 -0.23 10.47
C ILE A 12 2.56 -1.05 9.49
N SER A 13 3.15 -2.00 8.76
CA SER A 13 2.37 -2.92 7.92
C SER A 13 1.52 -3.87 8.77
N ARG A 14 2.03 -4.41 9.89
CA ARG A 14 1.23 -5.21 10.83
C ARG A 14 0.07 -4.43 11.44
N ARG A 15 0.22 -3.11 11.56
CA ARG A 15 -0.84 -2.19 12.01
C ARG A 15 -1.85 -1.83 10.91
N GLY A 16 -1.74 -2.40 9.71
CA GLY A 16 -2.65 -2.17 8.59
C GLY A 16 -2.35 -0.93 7.75
N LEU A 17 -1.29 -0.17 8.04
CA LEU A 17 -1.02 1.08 7.34
C LEU A 17 -0.72 0.87 5.85
N LEU A 18 0.07 -0.15 5.51
CA LEU A 18 0.45 -0.44 4.13
C LEU A 18 -0.77 -0.76 3.26
N GLU A 19 -1.70 -1.55 3.81
CA GLU A 19 -2.96 -1.90 3.14
C GLU A 19 -3.84 -0.66 2.93
N ARG A 20 -4.00 0.19 3.95
CA ARG A 20 -4.79 1.43 3.82
C ARG A 20 -4.21 2.39 2.80
N ILE A 21 -2.88 2.62 2.81
CA ILE A 21 -2.24 3.47 1.79
C ILE A 21 -2.48 2.91 0.40
N ASN A 22 -2.32 1.60 0.23
CA ASN A 22 -2.55 0.96 -1.06
C ASN A 22 -4.01 1.07 -1.49
N ARG A 23 -4.95 0.68 -0.63
CA ARG A 23 -6.39 0.67 -0.91
C ARG A 23 -6.95 2.07 -1.19
N GLU A 24 -6.58 3.06 -0.38
CA GLU A 24 -7.22 4.38 -0.39
C GLU A 24 -6.57 5.35 -1.37
N ILE A 25 -5.26 5.20 -1.64
CA ILE A 25 -4.49 6.21 -2.39
C ILE A 25 -3.81 5.60 -3.61
N MET A 26 -2.99 4.56 -3.42
CA MET A 26 -2.08 4.12 -4.48
C MET A 26 -2.80 3.31 -5.56
N HIS A 27 -3.63 2.36 -5.16
CA HIS A 27 -4.35 1.47 -6.06
C HIS A 27 -5.24 2.23 -7.06
N PRO A 28 -6.03 3.25 -6.65
CA PRO A 28 -6.76 4.11 -7.59
C PRO A 28 -5.89 4.81 -8.64
N LEU A 29 -4.60 5.02 -8.35
CA LEU A 29 -3.64 5.64 -9.27
C LEU A 29 -2.90 4.60 -10.12
N GLY A 30 -3.21 3.31 -10.00
CA GLY A 30 -2.47 2.23 -10.65
C GLY A 30 -1.09 1.97 -10.03
N LEU A 31 -0.93 2.28 -8.74
CA LEU A 31 0.31 2.10 -7.99
C LEU A 31 0.09 1.21 -6.75
N ALA A 32 1.14 0.63 -6.18
CA ALA A 32 1.14 0.13 -4.80
C ALA A 32 2.51 0.26 -4.18
N VAL A 33 2.54 0.82 -2.98
CA VAL A 33 3.72 0.74 -2.14
C VAL A 33 3.95 -0.71 -1.71
N CYS A 34 5.20 -1.15 -1.80
CA CYS A 34 5.62 -2.47 -1.38
C CYS A 34 6.64 -2.36 -0.24
N ARG A 35 6.86 -3.49 0.44
CA ARG A 35 7.90 -3.64 1.45
C ARG A 35 8.64 -4.96 1.24
N GLU A 36 9.91 -4.96 1.57
CA GLU A 36 10.69 -6.17 1.75
C GLU A 36 10.49 -6.67 3.19
N VAL A 37 9.90 -7.86 3.34
CA VAL A 37 9.59 -8.43 4.66
C VAL A 37 10.88 -8.72 5.45
N GLU A 38 11.92 -9.20 4.78
CA GLU A 38 13.19 -9.57 5.40
C GLU A 38 13.96 -8.36 5.95
N THR A 39 13.91 -7.22 5.24
CA THR A 39 14.72 -6.04 5.59
C THR A 39 13.91 -4.95 6.30
N GLY A 40 12.57 -5.01 6.24
CA GLY A 40 11.69 -3.98 6.81
C GLY A 40 11.80 -2.63 6.10
N LYS A 41 12.23 -2.62 4.83
CA LYS A 41 12.37 -1.43 3.99
C LYS A 41 11.29 -1.39 2.92
N SER A 42 10.97 -0.19 2.44
CA SER A 42 10.19 -0.03 1.22
C SER A 42 11.13 0.26 0.05
N PRO A 43 11.13 -0.57 -1.01
CA PRO A 43 11.90 -0.29 -2.22
C PRO A 43 11.23 0.76 -3.13
N GLY A 44 9.98 1.16 -2.83
CA GLY A 44 9.21 2.13 -3.61
C GLY A 44 7.79 1.65 -3.88
N ALA A 45 7.26 2.00 -5.06
CA ALA A 45 5.95 1.59 -5.52
C ALA A 45 6.05 0.80 -6.83
N LEU A 46 5.21 -0.22 -6.95
CA LEU A 46 4.97 -0.95 -8.19
C LEU A 46 3.96 -0.17 -9.04
N VAL A 47 4.08 -0.29 -10.36
CA VAL A 47 3.19 0.35 -11.34
C VAL A 47 2.39 -0.73 -12.05
N SER A 48 1.09 -0.49 -12.25
CA SER A 48 0.21 -1.38 -12.98
C SER A 48 0.30 -1.15 -14.49
N ASP A 49 0.35 -2.24 -15.26
CA ASP A 49 0.30 -2.19 -16.72
C ASP A 49 -1.13 -1.95 -17.26
N ASN A 50 -2.16 -2.18 -16.45
CA ASN A 50 -3.56 -2.22 -16.88
C ASN A 50 -4.47 -1.25 -16.11
N GLY A 51 -3.89 -0.23 -15.46
CA GLY A 51 -4.65 0.77 -14.68
C GLY A 51 -4.84 0.39 -13.21
N PRO A 52 -5.89 0.88 -12.53
CA PRO A 52 -6.02 0.74 -11.08
C PRO A 52 -5.97 -0.70 -10.56
N TRP A 53 -5.41 -0.87 -9.36
CA TRP A 53 -5.56 -2.12 -8.61
C TRP A 53 -6.82 -2.11 -7.75
N VAL A 54 -7.39 -3.28 -7.51
CA VAL A 54 -8.65 -3.42 -6.75
C VAL A 54 -8.50 -4.61 -5.83
N TYR A 55 -8.77 -4.43 -4.53
CA TYR A 55 -8.84 -5.57 -3.62
C TYR A 55 -10.13 -6.35 -3.88
N SER A 56 -10.08 -7.68 -3.72
CA SER A 56 -11.18 -8.59 -4.08
C SER A 56 -12.51 -8.31 -3.35
N ASP A 57 -12.45 -7.60 -2.21
CA ASP A 57 -13.58 -7.18 -1.39
C ASP A 57 -14.13 -5.80 -1.76
N GLN A 58 -13.48 -5.06 -2.68
CA GLN A 58 -14.00 -3.81 -3.21
C GLN A 58 -14.97 -4.12 -4.36
N PRO A 59 -16.18 -3.53 -4.36
CA PRO A 59 -17.06 -3.62 -5.51
C PRO A 59 -16.33 -2.98 -6.70
N ASP A 60 -16.22 -3.73 -7.80
CA ASP A 60 -15.67 -3.21 -9.04
C ASP A 60 -16.50 -1.99 -9.46
N LYS A 61 -15.87 -0.81 -9.41
CA LYS A 61 -16.50 0.43 -9.86
C LYS A 61 -16.40 0.62 -11.38
N GLY A 62 -15.85 -0.37 -12.10
CA GLY A 62 -15.65 -0.37 -13.55
C GLY A 62 -16.78 -0.98 -14.38
N GLY A 63 -17.97 -1.15 -13.81
CA GLY A 63 -19.14 -1.69 -14.51
C GLY A 63 -20.12 -0.65 -15.05
N GLU A 64 -19.67 0.48 -15.62
CA GLU A 64 -20.55 1.35 -16.42
C GLU A 64 -19.87 1.83 -17.72
N ARG A 65 -20.38 1.26 -18.82
CA ARG A 65 -20.30 1.62 -20.25
C ARG A 65 -19.19 1.01 -21.10
#